data_AF-A0A9E5NM01-F1
#
_entry.id   AF-A0A9E5NM01-F1
#
_cell.length_a   1.000
_cell.length_b   1.000
_cell.length_c   1.000
_cell.angle_alpha   90.00
_cell.angle_beta   90.00
_cell.angle_gamma   90.00
#
_symmetry.space_group_name_H-M   'P 1'
#
loop_
_entity.id
_entity.type
_entity.pdbx_description
1 polymer ?
#
loop_
_entity_poly.entity_id
_entity_poly.type
_entity_poly.pdbx_seq_one_letter_code
_entity_poly.pdbx_strand_id
1 'polypeptide(L)'
;MSVPRTEYWRFNLFHRFIHLLVMISFAGSTVSGMALKFRTAPGARLAMQLMGGVPGSAWLHRVCAIVIASYCLLHFVFIVYYVVRRQGPILGGSSMIPRPQDLIDLWRHFLYFIGRGPRPKFDRFTYWEKFDYWAVFWGV
;
A
#
# COMPACT_ATOMS: atom_id res chain seq x y z
N MET A 1 17.20 11.87 -33.23
CA MET A 1 16.15 10.85 -33.41
C MET A 1 15.85 10.25 -32.05
N SER A 2 14.63 10.41 -31.52
CA SER A 2 14.24 9.80 -30.25
C SER A 2 14.05 8.30 -30.44
N VAL A 3 14.71 7.50 -29.60
CA VAL A 3 14.47 6.05 -29.55
C VAL A 3 12.98 5.81 -29.22
N PRO A 4 12.26 4.95 -29.96
CA PRO A 4 10.87 4.64 -29.64
C PRO A 4 10.77 4.07 -28.22
N ARG A 5 9.93 4.68 -27.37
CA ARG A 5 9.71 4.17 -26.01
C ARG A 5 8.86 2.92 -26.08
N THR A 6 9.40 1.81 -25.59
CA THR A 6 8.61 0.62 -25.29
C THR A 6 7.88 0.83 -23.96
N GLU A 7 6.55 0.84 -23.99
CA GLU A 7 5.71 0.92 -22.80
C GLU A 7 5.17 -0.47 -22.42
N TYR A 8 5.09 -0.76 -21.13
CA TYR A 8 4.61 -2.04 -20.61
C TYR A 8 3.45 -1.83 -19.63
N TRP A 9 2.42 -2.65 -19.74
CA TRP A 9 1.30 -2.66 -18.79
C TRP A 9 1.73 -3.28 -17.46
N ARG A 10 2.08 -2.44 -16.47
CA ARG A 10 2.49 -2.92 -15.12
C ARG A 10 1.32 -3.48 -14.30
N PHE A 11 0.17 -2.81 -14.35
CA PHE A 11 -1.04 -3.16 -13.59
C PHE A 11 -2.31 -3.04 -14.46
N ASN A 12 -3.20 -4.02 -14.34
CA ASN A 12 -4.52 -4.00 -14.99
C ASN A 12 -5.44 -2.96 -14.35
N LEU A 13 -6.44 -2.45 -15.10
CA LEU A 13 -7.45 -1.49 -14.67
C LEU A 13 -8.17 -1.93 -13.39
N PHE A 14 -8.53 -3.22 -13.30
CA PHE A 14 -9.18 -3.76 -12.10
C PHE A 14 -8.35 -3.55 -10.83
N HIS A 15 -7.05 -3.86 -10.86
CA HIS A 15 -6.16 -3.64 -9.71
C HIS A 15 -6.05 -2.16 -9.33
N ARG A 16 -6.01 -1.26 -10.33
CA ARG A 16 -5.96 0.19 -10.09
C ARG A 16 -7.25 0.71 -9.45
N PHE A 17 -8.40 0.25 -9.94
CA PHE A 17 -9.70 0.61 -9.39
C PHE A 17 -9.85 0.18 -7.92
N ILE A 18 -9.50 -1.07 -7.63
CA ILE A 18 -9.57 -1.58 -6.25
C ILE A 18 -8.57 -0.85 -5.35
N HIS A 19 -7.36 -0.57 -5.84
CA HIS A 19 -6.39 0.23 -5.08
C HIS A 19 -6.94 1.63 -4.77
N LEU A 20 -7.59 2.29 -5.73
CA LEU A 20 -8.22 3.60 -5.52
C LEU A 20 -9.33 3.53 -4.45
N LEU A 21 -10.14 2.47 -4.45
CA LEU A 21 -11.16 2.24 -3.41
C LEU A 21 -10.52 2.12 -2.01
N VAL A 22 -9.42 1.37 -1.90
CA VAL A 22 -8.65 1.24 -0.65
C VAL A 22 -8.05 2.57 -0.22
N MET A 23 -7.49 3.35 -1.14
CA MET A 23 -6.94 4.68 -0.83
C MET A 23 -8.00 5.63 -0.26
N ILE A 24 -9.17 5.70 -0.91
CA ILE A 24 -10.25 6.59 -0.47
C ILE A 24 -10.79 6.15 0.89
N SER A 25 -11.03 4.84 1.07
CA SER A 25 -11.51 4.31 2.34
C SER A 25 -10.47 4.49 3.46
N PHE A 26 -9.19 4.25 3.21
CA PHE A 26 -8.13 4.50 4.18
C PHE A 26 -8.03 5.98 4.57
N ALA A 27 -8.09 6.90 3.60
CA ALA A 27 -8.10 8.33 3.86
C ALA A 27 -9.33 8.74 4.68
N GLY A 28 -10.52 8.25 4.32
CA GLY A 28 -11.75 8.50 5.08
C GLY A 28 -11.70 7.96 6.51
N SER A 29 -11.18 6.74 6.69
CA SER A 29 -10.95 6.13 8.01
C SER A 29 -9.97 6.96 8.85
N THR A 30 -8.89 7.43 8.23
CA THR A 30 -7.88 8.27 8.90
C THR A 30 -8.47 9.60 9.34
N VAL A 31 -9.19 10.32 8.46
CA VAL A 31 -9.78 11.62 8.80
C VAL A 31 -10.81 11.47 9.92
N SER A 32 -11.74 10.53 9.79
CA SER A 32 -12.77 10.27 10.80
C SER A 32 -12.19 9.78 12.14
N GLY A 33 -11.20 8.88 12.11
CA GLY A 33 -10.54 8.35 13.30
C GLY A 33 -9.68 9.38 14.02
N MET A 34 -8.93 10.20 13.28
CA MET A 34 -8.13 11.29 13.84
C MET A 34 -9.02 12.36 14.49
N ALA A 35 -10.14 12.69 13.85
CA ALA A 35 -11.10 13.65 14.40
C ALA A 35 -11.72 13.18 15.73
N LEU A 36 -12.04 11.88 15.83
CA LEU A 36 -12.52 11.26 17.07
C LEU A 36 -11.44 11.20 18.16
N LYS A 37 -10.22 10.78 17.81
CA LYS A 37 -9.11 10.62 18.76
C LYS A 37 -8.62 11.96 19.31
N PHE A 38 -8.47 12.96 18.45
CA PHE A 38 -7.89 14.27 18.79
C PHE A 38 -8.95 15.35 18.90
N ARG A 39 -10.07 15.06 19.56
CA ARG A 39 -11.24 15.96 19.66
C ARG A 39 -10.96 17.39 20.14
N THR A 40 -9.86 17.61 20.88
CA THR A 40 -9.45 18.91 21.40
C THR A 40 -8.55 19.70 20.44
N ALA A 41 -8.06 19.09 19.37
CA ALA A 41 -7.21 19.75 18.39
C ALA A 41 -8.01 20.75 17.54
N PRO A 42 -7.44 21.91 17.16
CA PRO A 42 -8.16 22.95 16.41
C PRO A 42 -8.83 22.46 15.11
N GLY A 43 -8.16 21.59 14.35
CA GLY A 43 -8.69 21.03 13.10
C GLY A 43 -9.72 19.91 13.29
N ALA A 44 -9.71 19.24 14.45
CA ALA A 44 -10.59 18.09 14.69
C ALA A 44 -12.05 18.50 14.84
N ARG A 45 -12.31 19.67 15.44
CA ARG A 45 -13.69 20.17 15.62
C ARG A 45 -14.36 20.47 14.28
N LEU A 46 -13.66 21.13 13.36
CA LEU A 46 -14.16 21.39 12.01
C LEU A 46 -14.40 20.09 11.24
N ALA A 47 -13.43 19.16 11.27
CA ALA A 47 -13.57 17.86 10.62
C ALA A 47 -14.80 17.09 11.15
N MET A 48 -14.98 17.02 12.47
CA MET A 48 -16.16 16.37 13.07
C MET A 48 -17.47 17.05 12.64
N GLN A 49 -17.53 18.38 12.57
CA GLN A 49 -18.73 19.11 12.15
C GLN A 49 -19.10 18.78 10.69
N LEU A 50 -18.12 18.76 9.79
CA LEU A 50 -18.33 18.40 8.38
C LEU A 50 -18.82 16.95 8.20
N MET A 51 -18.48 16.06 9.13
CA MET A 51 -18.87 14.65 9.12
C MET A 51 -20.16 14.37 9.89
N GLY A 52 -20.88 15.37 10.43
CA GLY A 52 -22.11 15.16 11.19
C GLY A 52 -21.90 14.86 12.68
N GLY A 53 -20.81 15.38 13.26
CA GLY A 53 -20.45 15.23 14.66
C GLY A 53 -19.80 13.87 14.97
N VAL A 54 -19.82 13.51 16.26
CA VAL A 54 -19.31 12.21 16.74
C VAL A 54 -20.04 11.02 16.08
N PRO A 55 -21.39 11.00 15.97
CA PRO A 55 -22.09 9.87 15.37
C PRO A 55 -21.73 9.67 13.90
N GLY A 56 -21.70 10.75 13.12
CA GLY A 56 -21.37 10.67 11.70
C GLY A 56 -19.91 10.32 11.43
N SER A 57 -18.97 10.89 12.21
CA SER A 57 -17.54 10.49 12.17
C SER A 57 -17.37 9.00 12.48
N ALA A 58 -18.03 8.48 13.52
CA ALA A 58 -17.94 7.08 13.91
C ALA A 58 -18.60 6.13 12.90
N TRP A 59 -19.69 6.56 12.26
CA TRP A 59 -20.32 5.81 11.17
C TRP A 59 -19.39 5.74 9.95
N LEU A 60 -18.86 6.87 9.50
CA LEU A 60 -17.92 6.92 8.36
C LEU A 60 -16.68 6.07 8.60
N HIS A 61 -16.07 6.17 9.80
CA HIS A 61 -14.89 5.39 10.16
C HIS A 61 -15.15 3.88 10.02
N ARG A 62 -16.29 3.39 10.55
CA ARG A 62 -16.66 1.97 10.49
C ARG A 62 -16.92 1.50 9.06
N VAL A 63 -17.64 2.28 8.26
CA VAL A 63 -17.89 1.94 6.85
C VAL A 63 -16.57 1.83 6.09
N CYS A 64 -15.67 2.80 6.25
CA CYS A 64 -14.34 2.75 5.65
C CYS A 64 -13.53 1.53 6.13
N ALA A 65 -13.53 1.24 7.43
CA ALA A 65 -12.84 0.09 8.00
C ALA A 65 -13.37 -1.24 7.44
N ILE A 66 -14.69 -1.40 7.28
CA ILE A 66 -15.29 -2.60 6.69
C ILE A 66 -14.83 -2.79 5.23
N VAL A 67 -14.78 -1.71 4.44
CA VAL A 67 -14.29 -1.77 3.05
C VAL A 67 -12.83 -2.24 3.00
N ILE A 68 -11.97 -1.66 3.83
CA ILE A 68 -10.55 -2.01 3.91
C ILE A 68 -10.38 -3.48 4.34
N ALA A 69 -11.06 -3.88 5.42
CA ALA A 69 -10.99 -5.25 5.94
C ALA A 69 -11.48 -6.28 4.92
N SER A 70 -12.57 -5.99 4.21
CA SER A 70 -13.11 -6.86 3.16
C SER A 70 -12.12 -7.05 2.03
N TYR A 71 -11.49 -5.96 1.56
CA TYR A 71 -10.45 -6.05 0.53
C TYR A 71 -9.23 -6.83 1.02
N CYS A 72 -8.74 -6.54 2.22
CA CYS A 72 -7.58 -7.22 2.80
C CYS A 72 -7.82 -8.74 2.88
N LEU A 73 -9.00 -9.15 3.35
CA LEU A 73 -9.41 -10.55 3.42
C LEU A 73 -9.49 -11.19 2.03
N LEU A 74 -10.17 -10.56 1.07
CA LEU A 74 -10.30 -11.07 -0.29
C LEU A 74 -8.93 -11.22 -0.98
N HIS A 75 -8.05 -10.23 -0.81
CA HIS A 75 -6.71 -10.25 -1.37
C HIS A 75 -5.83 -11.32 -0.72
N PHE A 76 -5.94 -11.52 0.60
CA PHE A 76 -5.27 -12.61 1.30
C PHE A 76 -5.73 -13.99 0.79
N VAL A 77 -7.04 -14.21 0.67
CA VAL A 77 -7.60 -15.45 0.12
C VAL A 77 -7.11 -15.68 -1.32
N PHE A 78 -7.10 -14.64 -2.15
CA PHE A 78 -6.59 -14.70 -3.52
C PHE A 78 -5.11 -15.10 -3.56
N ILE A 79 -4.27 -14.55 -2.68
CA ILE A 79 -2.85 -14.91 -2.60
C ILE A 79 -2.69 -16.36 -2.17
N VAL A 80 -3.39 -16.80 -1.12
CA VAL A 80 -3.33 -18.20 -0.66
C VAL A 80 -3.73 -19.14 -1.79
N TYR A 81 -4.85 -18.88 -2.45
CA TYR A 81 -5.28 -19.64 -3.63
C TYR A 81 -4.21 -19.64 -4.72
N TYR A 82 -3.66 -18.48 -5.07
CA TYR A 82 -2.66 -18.34 -6.13
C TYR A 82 -1.37 -19.09 -5.80
N VAL A 83 -0.89 -19.03 -4.55
CA VAL A 83 0.30 -19.73 -4.08
C VAL A 83 0.09 -21.24 -4.11
N VAL A 84 -1.06 -21.74 -3.64
CA VAL A 84 -1.40 -23.17 -3.66
C VAL A 84 -1.51 -23.71 -5.08
N ARG A 85 -2.01 -22.89 -6.03
CA ARG A 85 -2.19 -23.29 -7.43
C ARG A 85 -0.95 -23.08 -8.31
N ARG A 86 0.05 -22.33 -7.85
CA ARG A 86 1.29 -22.08 -8.60
C ARG A 86 2.25 -23.27 -8.49
N GLN A 87 2.94 -23.57 -9.59
CA GLN A 87 4.06 -24.53 -9.63
C GLN A 87 5.44 -23.85 -9.72
N GLY A 88 5.57 -22.58 -9.30
CA GLY A 88 6.81 -21.80 -9.42
C GLY A 88 7.36 -21.30 -8.08
N PRO A 89 8.64 -20.87 -8.02
CA PRO A 89 9.28 -20.46 -6.78
C PRO A 89 8.61 -19.23 -6.16
N ILE A 90 8.28 -19.35 -4.87
CA ILE A 90 7.59 -18.32 -4.07
C ILE A 90 8.50 -17.09 -3.83
N LEU A 91 9.82 -17.29 -3.81
CA LEU A 91 10.84 -16.27 -3.51
C LEU A 91 11.60 -15.76 -4.75
N GLY A 92 10.95 -15.74 -5.93
CA GLY A 92 11.55 -15.19 -7.15
C GLY A 92 11.63 -13.64 -7.16
N GLY A 93 12.34 -13.07 -8.14
CA GLY A 93 12.47 -11.61 -8.32
C GLY A 93 11.17 -10.88 -8.69
N SER A 94 10.09 -11.61 -8.92
CA SER A 94 8.73 -11.05 -9.07
C SER A 94 7.86 -11.24 -7.83
N SER A 95 8.42 -11.72 -6.72
CA SER A 95 7.70 -11.93 -5.46
C SER A 95 7.60 -10.63 -4.65
N MET A 96 6.48 -10.46 -3.95
CA MET A 96 6.29 -9.40 -2.95
C MET A 96 6.82 -9.80 -1.56
N ILE A 97 7.37 -11.01 -1.40
CA ILE A 97 7.93 -11.47 -0.14
C ILE A 97 9.35 -10.88 0.01
N PRO A 98 9.68 -10.25 1.16
CA PRO A 98 11.03 -9.78 1.46
C PRO A 98 12.03 -10.92 1.44
N ARG A 99 13.21 -10.66 0.89
CA ARG A 99 14.33 -11.58 0.76
C ARG A 99 15.62 -10.90 1.22
N PRO A 100 16.68 -11.64 1.52
CA PRO A 100 17.99 -11.05 1.84
C PRO A 100 18.51 -10.06 0.78
N GLN A 101 18.15 -10.27 -0.50
CA GLN A 101 18.48 -9.33 -1.59
C GLN A 101 17.94 -7.91 -1.35
N ASP A 102 16.79 -7.77 -0.69
CA ASP A 102 16.19 -6.46 -0.42
C ASP A 102 17.06 -5.60 0.53
N LEU A 103 17.80 -6.24 1.44
CA LEU A 103 18.78 -5.55 2.29
C LEU A 103 20.04 -5.14 1.52
N ILE A 104 20.50 -5.99 0.60
CA ILE A 104 21.61 -5.66 -0.30
C ILE A 104 21.23 -4.48 -1.20
N ASP A 105 20.00 -4.48 -1.71
CA ASP A 105 19.46 -3.43 -2.56
C ASP A 105 19.28 -2.12 -1.79
N LEU A 106 18.79 -2.17 -0.55
CA LEU A 106 18.74 -1.02 0.36
C LEU A 106 20.13 -0.43 0.60
N TRP A 107 21.12 -1.27 0.91
CA TRP A 107 22.49 -0.82 1.15
C TRP A 107 23.13 -0.20 -0.10
N ARG A 108 22.98 -0.84 -1.27
CA ARG A 108 23.44 -0.29 -2.55
C ARG A 108 22.77 1.03 -2.89
N HIS A 109 21.48 1.16 -2.59
CA HIS A 109 20.74 2.40 -2.80
C HIS A 109 21.24 3.51 -1.89
N PHE A 110 21.55 3.20 -0.63
CA PHE A 110 22.18 4.13 0.30
C PHE A 110 23.56 4.59 -0.20
N LEU A 111 24.41 3.66 -0.63
CA LEU A 111 25.72 3.99 -1.22
C LEU A 111 25.59 4.88 -2.46
N TYR A 112 24.60 4.63 -3.31
CA TYR A 112 24.30 5.48 -4.46
C TYR A 112 23.94 6.91 -4.04
N PHE A 113 23.11 7.10 -3.00
CA PHE A 113 22.75 8.43 -2.52
C PHE A 113 23.93 9.26 -2.00
N ILE A 114 24.93 8.60 -1.39
CA ILE A 114 26.16 9.28 -0.92
C ILE A 114 27.27 9.31 -2.00
N GLY A 115 26.95 8.97 -3.24
CA GLY A 115 27.89 8.99 -4.37
C GLY A 115 28.95 7.88 -4.35
N ARG A 116 28.79 6.85 -3.53
CA ARG A 116 29.74 5.73 -3.33
C ARG A 116 29.33 4.44 -4.05
N GLY A 117 28.54 4.54 -5.12
CA GLY A 117 28.16 3.37 -5.92
C GLY A 117 27.36 3.74 -7.17
N PRO A 118 27.26 2.82 -8.14
CA PRO A 118 26.38 3.00 -9.29
C PRO A 118 24.91 2.92 -8.86
N ARG A 119 24.03 3.47 -9.71
CA ARG A 119 22.57 3.35 -9.49
C ARG A 119 22.17 1.87 -9.46
N PRO A 120 21.52 1.38 -8.37
CA PRO A 120 21.10 -0.01 -8.28
C PRO A 120 20.05 -0.35 -9.32
N LYS A 121 20.13 -1.58 -9.85
CA LYS A 121 19.08 -2.19 -10.67
C LYS A 121 18.23 -3.07 -9.77
N PHE A 122 16.96 -2.74 -9.66
CA PHE A 122 16.02 -3.49 -8.84
C PHE A 122 15.26 -4.53 -9.66
N ASP A 123 14.69 -5.48 -8.93
CA ASP A 123 13.72 -6.44 -9.42
C ASP A 123 12.39 -5.76 -9.82
N ARG A 124 11.39 -6.55 -10.23
CA ARG A 124 10.05 -6.04 -10.57
C ARG A 124 9.42 -5.21 -9.45
N PHE A 125 9.68 -5.61 -8.20
CA PHE A 125 9.29 -4.90 -7.00
C PHE A 125 10.53 -4.54 -6.19
N THR A 126 10.64 -3.28 -5.83
CA THR A 126 11.75 -2.75 -5.03
C THR A 126 11.59 -3.10 -3.55
N TYR A 127 12.66 -2.97 -2.76
CA TYR A 127 12.60 -3.27 -1.32
C TYR A 127 11.56 -2.39 -0.59
N TRP A 128 11.38 -1.14 -1.03
CA TRP A 128 10.39 -0.24 -0.42
C TRP A 128 8.96 -0.55 -0.87
N GLU A 129 8.74 -0.93 -2.12
CA GLU A 129 7.40 -1.38 -2.57
C GLU A 129 6.95 -2.61 -1.79
N LYS A 130 7.87 -3.53 -1.47
CA LYS A 130 7.59 -4.66 -0.58
C LYS A 130 7.36 -4.20 0.85
N PHE A 131 8.21 -3.32 1.39
CA PHE A 131 8.01 -2.78 2.73
C PHE A 131 6.63 -2.13 2.88
N ASP A 132 6.25 -1.24 1.96
CA ASP A 132 4.95 -0.55 1.96
C ASP A 132 3.80 -1.55 1.86
N TYR A 133 3.94 -2.58 1.02
CA TYR A 133 2.96 -3.66 0.89
C TYR A 133 2.73 -4.39 2.23
N TRP A 134 3.78 -4.77 2.94
CA TRP A 134 3.68 -5.46 4.22
C TRP A 134 3.27 -4.55 5.39
N ALA A 135 3.70 -3.28 5.37
CA ALA A 135 3.30 -2.29 6.36
C ALA A 135 1.79 -2.04 6.35
N VAL A 136 1.19 -1.95 5.16
CA VAL A 136 -0.26 -1.82 5.02
C VAL A 136 -0.97 -3.09 5.50
N PHE A 137 -0.44 -4.28 5.19
CA PHE A 137 -1.03 -5.54 5.66
C PHE A 137 -1.00 -5.72 7.19
N TRP A 138 0.06 -5.26 7.86
CA TRP A 138 0.11 -5.23 9.32
C TRP A 138 -0.95 -4.28 9.88
N GLY A 139 -1.07 -3.09 9.30
CA GLY A 139 -1.86 -1.99 9.87
C GLY A 139 -3.38 -2.11 9.74
N VAL A 140 -3.88 -3.12 9.02
CA VAL A 140 -5.32 -3.44 8.87
C VAL A 140 -5.75 -4.40 9.96
#